data_AF-F4Q991-F1
#
_entry.id   AF-F4Q991-F1
#
_cell.length_a   1.000
_cell.length_b   1.000
_cell.length_c   1.000
_cell.angle_alpha   90.00
_cell.angle_beta   90.00
_cell.angle_gamma   90.00
#
_symmetry.space_group_name_H-M   'P 1'
#
loop_
_entity.id
_entity.type
_entity.pdbx_description
1 polymer ?
#
loop_
_entity_poly.entity_id
_entity_poly.type
_entity_poly.pdbx_seq_one_letter_code
_entity_poly.pdbx_strand_id
1 'polypeptide(L)'
;MSEEGIDRTQCYCDPVASWGFDCDEAGCRAYAAVFFVVFLASTVEGFRRLWIQRRMYKKASFISTTQLTIGSLFFTLRHIEMMAKVREVYSLSFFLLFGFGFFISAYLFILLAWCDIITAVNFSKTIQRVFPGIKWTIIILNIILFIGWIIAMAIWWPFWMTNIFLGFYGFGVSIGYLVIGLIIWLEFKKVSDISAHGQLAKATYIRMKAVARLSVVVVITAIIFTIAMVSMTYWPALNDKQHIRWLFINRVVVALFNYAMLVCWKPTNDKDMQKSGSAWSAKMKNMDFVSGEDKTIATNAMDTETGATFTSGEEQEPQETTVSGTPIH
;
A
#
# COMPACT_ATOMS: atom_id res chain seq x y z
N MET A 1 18.67 -10.79 54.54
CA MET A 1 18.84 -10.92 53.08
C MET A 1 18.77 -9.51 52.56
N SER A 2 19.93 -8.88 52.47
CA SER A 2 20.11 -7.44 52.30
C SER A 2 19.75 -7.02 50.89
N GLU A 3 18.74 -6.15 50.78
CA GLU A 3 18.47 -5.29 49.64
C GLU A 3 19.57 -4.23 49.53
N GLU A 4 20.79 -4.63 49.14
CA GLU A 4 21.75 -3.67 48.60
C GLU A 4 21.36 -3.39 47.15
N GLY A 5 20.72 -2.22 47.01
CA GLY A 5 20.26 -1.63 45.76
C GLY A 5 21.41 -1.50 44.76
N ILE A 6 21.47 -2.45 43.84
CA ILE A 6 21.99 -2.16 42.51
C ILE A 6 20.90 -1.32 41.85
N ASP A 7 21.04 0.01 41.93
CA ASP A 7 20.33 0.95 41.07
C ASP A 7 20.82 0.69 39.63
N ARG A 8 20.31 -0.40 39.03
CA ARG A 8 20.55 -0.73 37.63
C ARG A 8 19.85 0.35 36.84
N THR A 9 20.58 1.43 36.58
CA THR A 9 20.16 2.57 35.78
C THR A 9 19.48 2.06 34.52
N GLN A 10 18.15 2.13 34.50
CA GLN A 10 17.36 1.73 33.33
C GLN A 10 17.84 2.52 32.12
N CYS A 11 18.27 1.78 31.08
CA CYS A 11 18.81 2.39 29.88
C CYS A 11 17.69 3.08 29.09
N TYR A 12 17.87 4.37 28.78
CA TYR A 12 16.81 5.21 28.16
C TYR A 12 16.58 4.94 26.66
N CYS A 13 17.37 4.05 26.07
CA CYS A 13 17.52 3.88 24.62
C CYS A 13 16.51 2.88 24.07
N ASP A 14 16.09 1.93 24.90
CA ASP A 14 14.87 1.15 24.72
C ASP A 14 14.46 0.50 26.05
N PRO A 15 13.71 1.22 26.91
CA PRO A 15 13.35 0.69 28.22
C PRO A 15 12.41 -0.52 28.17
N VAL A 16 11.88 -0.84 26.98
CA VAL A 16 11.01 -2.01 26.73
C VAL A 16 11.80 -3.32 26.86
N ALA A 17 13.11 -3.26 26.67
CA ALA A 17 13.98 -4.40 26.83
C ALA A 17 15.05 -4.04 27.88
N SER A 18 14.71 -4.17 29.16
CA SER A 18 15.65 -3.94 30.26
C SER A 18 16.58 -5.16 30.41
N TRP A 19 17.65 -5.21 29.62
CA TRP A 19 18.59 -6.33 29.64
C TRP A 19 19.54 -6.33 30.85
N GLY A 20 19.44 -5.31 31.72
CA GLY A 20 20.25 -5.21 32.94
C GLY A 20 21.74 -4.92 32.70
N PHE A 21 22.06 -4.31 31.56
CA PHE A 21 23.43 -3.91 31.17
C PHE A 21 23.70 -2.42 31.40
N ASP A 22 24.98 -2.03 31.38
CA ASP A 22 25.44 -0.64 31.56
C ASP A 22 25.19 0.17 30.29
N CYS A 23 24.21 1.08 30.35
CA CYS A 23 23.73 1.82 29.19
C CYS A 23 24.85 2.59 28.43
N ASP A 24 25.13 2.21 27.17
CA ASP A 24 26.02 2.95 26.27
C ASP A 24 25.36 4.27 25.83
N GLU A 25 25.47 5.29 26.67
CA GLU A 25 24.83 6.60 26.46
C GLU A 25 25.20 7.24 25.12
N ALA A 26 26.43 7.08 24.65
CA ALA A 26 26.87 7.63 23.37
C ALA A 26 26.20 6.92 22.20
N GLY A 27 26.17 5.58 22.21
CA GLY A 27 25.50 4.77 21.20
C GLY A 27 23.99 5.06 21.13
N CYS A 28 23.37 5.24 22.28
CA CYS A 28 21.97 5.59 22.42
C CYS A 28 21.61 6.97 21.87
N ARG A 29 22.42 7.97 22.19
CA ARG A 29 22.23 9.33 21.68
C ARG A 29 22.40 9.37 20.16
N ALA A 30 23.39 8.66 19.64
CA ALA A 30 23.60 8.54 18.20
C ALA A 30 22.42 7.85 17.51
N TYR A 31 21.94 6.73 18.07
CA TYR A 31 20.73 6.04 17.63
C TYR A 31 19.52 6.97 17.61
N ALA A 32 19.25 7.67 18.72
CA ALA A 32 18.12 8.58 18.85
C ALA A 32 18.18 9.71 17.81
N ALA A 33 19.34 10.33 17.64
CA ALA A 33 19.53 11.43 16.70
C ALA A 33 19.38 11.01 15.23
N VAL A 34 19.96 9.87 14.83
CA VAL A 34 19.88 9.37 13.44
C VAL A 34 18.42 9.10 13.08
N PHE A 35 17.71 8.34 13.90
CA PHE A 35 16.33 7.97 13.58
C PHE A 35 15.34 9.12 13.82
N PHE A 36 15.65 10.08 14.70
CA PHE A 36 14.91 11.34 14.75
C PHE A 36 14.88 12.03 13.39
N VAL A 37 16.04 12.22 12.74
CA VAL A 37 16.11 12.88 11.42
C VAL A 37 15.34 12.07 10.38
N VAL A 38 15.51 10.74 10.37
CA VAL A 38 14.84 9.84 9.41
C VAL A 38 13.32 9.90 9.54
N PHE A 39 12.77 9.83 10.75
CA PHE A 39 11.31 9.86 10.96
C PHE A 39 10.74 11.28 10.91
N LEU A 40 11.51 12.31 11.24
CA LEU A 40 11.12 13.71 11.05
C LEU A 40 10.93 14.02 9.56
N ALA A 41 11.88 13.62 8.72
CA ALA A 41 11.77 13.80 7.26
C ALA A 41 10.53 13.08 6.70
N SER A 42 10.27 11.86 7.17
CA SER A 42 9.05 11.11 6.83
C SER A 42 7.78 11.83 7.26
N THR A 43 7.77 12.38 8.47
CA THR A 43 6.62 13.13 9.03
C THR A 43 6.33 14.39 8.22
N VAL A 44 7.36 15.18 7.90
CA VAL A 44 7.23 16.40 7.08
C VAL A 44 6.71 16.07 5.68
N GLU A 45 7.26 15.04 5.05
CA GLU A 45 6.80 14.58 3.73
C GLU A 45 5.35 14.05 3.78
N GLY A 46 4.97 13.36 4.86
CA GLY A 46 3.60 12.92 5.13
C GLY A 46 2.62 14.10 5.20
N PHE A 47 2.92 15.11 6.02
CA PHE A 47 2.11 16.33 6.11
C PHE A 47 1.99 17.06 4.77
N ARG A 48 3.08 17.17 4.01
CA ARG A 48 3.07 17.76 2.66
C ARG A 48 2.11 17.01 1.74
N ARG A 49 2.11 15.67 1.75
CA ARG A 49 1.19 14.84 0.95
C ARG A 49 -0.26 14.99 1.38
N LEU A 50 -0.52 15.01 2.69
CA LEU A 50 -1.86 15.25 3.22
C LEU A 50 -2.41 16.60 2.77
N TRP A 51 -1.57 17.64 2.81
CA TRP A 51 -1.95 18.97 2.33
C TRP A 51 -2.36 18.97 0.85
N ILE A 52 -1.60 18.26 0.00
CA ILE A 52 -1.90 18.12 -1.44
C ILE A 52 -3.18 17.30 -1.66
N GLN A 53 -3.38 16.22 -0.90
CA GLN A 53 -4.49 15.29 -1.06
C GLN A 53 -5.76 15.69 -0.28
N ARG A 54 -5.79 16.84 0.41
CA ARG A 54 -6.89 17.24 1.30
C ARG A 54 -8.29 17.21 0.69
N ARG A 55 -8.41 17.38 -0.63
CA ARG A 55 -9.69 17.30 -1.35
C ARG A 55 -10.21 15.86 -1.50
N MET A 56 -9.36 14.86 -1.35
CA MET A 56 -9.66 13.43 -1.48
C MET A 56 -9.81 12.72 -0.12
N TYR A 57 -10.24 13.43 0.92
CA TYR A 57 -10.25 12.90 2.30
C TYR A 57 -11.06 11.62 2.50
N LYS A 58 -12.05 11.34 1.63
CA LYS A 58 -12.87 10.12 1.67
C LYS A 58 -12.20 8.90 0.99
N LYS A 59 -11.07 9.07 0.32
CA LYS A 59 -10.40 7.98 -0.41
C LYS A 59 -9.49 7.19 0.53
N ALA A 60 -9.43 5.87 0.36
CA ALA A 60 -8.56 4.99 1.14
C ALA A 60 -7.07 5.39 1.04
N SER A 61 -6.64 5.97 -0.08
CA SER A 61 -5.29 6.52 -0.25
C SER A 61 -4.96 7.68 0.70
N PHE A 62 -5.93 8.56 0.96
CA PHE A 62 -5.78 9.65 1.93
C PHE A 62 -5.72 9.11 3.35
N ILE A 63 -6.58 8.14 3.69
CA ILE A 63 -6.59 7.50 5.00
C ILE A 63 -5.23 6.83 5.26
N SER A 64 -4.72 6.06 4.29
CA SER A 64 -3.39 5.44 4.39
C SER A 64 -2.28 6.47 4.58
N THR A 65 -2.29 7.57 3.81
CA THR A 65 -1.31 8.65 3.97
C THR A 65 -1.40 9.30 5.35
N THR A 66 -2.62 9.41 5.90
CA THR A 66 -2.87 9.96 7.24
C THR A 66 -2.28 9.04 8.30
N GLN A 67 -2.54 7.75 8.20
CA GLN A 67 -1.97 6.75 9.10
C GLN A 67 -0.43 6.72 9.02
N LEU A 68 0.15 6.76 7.82
CA LEU A 68 1.61 6.81 7.65
C LEU A 68 2.22 8.06 8.30
N THR A 69 1.53 9.20 8.20
CA THR A 69 1.95 10.46 8.84
C THR A 69 1.85 10.37 10.35
N ILE A 70 0.76 9.84 10.90
CA ILE A 70 0.58 9.64 12.35
C ILE A 70 1.63 8.67 12.88
N GLY A 71 1.87 7.55 12.19
CA GLY A 71 2.92 6.59 12.58
C GLY A 71 4.31 7.24 12.59
N SER A 72 4.64 8.02 11.55
CA SER A 72 5.91 8.75 11.48
C SER A 72 6.04 9.78 12.61
N LEU A 73 4.94 10.48 12.93
CA LEU A 73 4.89 11.44 14.02
C LEU A 73 5.13 10.75 15.37
N PHE A 74 4.51 9.60 15.62
CA PHE A 74 4.72 8.83 16.85
C PHE A 74 6.18 8.38 17.00
N PHE A 75 6.80 7.89 15.92
CA PHE A 75 8.23 7.59 15.94
C PHE A 75 9.07 8.85 16.17
N THR A 76 8.73 9.99 15.58
CA THR A 76 9.44 11.26 15.81
C THR A 76 9.35 11.68 17.27
N LEU A 77 8.16 11.65 17.86
CA LEU A 77 7.93 11.96 19.28
C LEU A 77 8.71 11.01 20.19
N ARG A 78 8.69 9.70 19.92
CA ARG A 78 9.51 8.71 20.65
C ARG A 78 11.00 9.07 20.62
N HIS A 79 11.53 9.48 19.46
CA HIS A 79 12.95 9.83 19.36
C HIS A 79 13.27 11.18 20.05
N ILE A 80 12.31 12.11 20.11
CA ILE A 80 12.43 13.33 20.94
C ILE A 80 12.52 12.94 22.43
N GLU A 81 11.63 12.06 22.90
CA GLU A 81 11.68 11.55 24.28
C GLU A 81 13.01 10.88 24.61
N MET A 82 13.52 10.04 23.70
CA MET A 82 14.84 9.42 23.85
C MET A 82 15.98 10.43 23.91
N MET A 83 15.96 11.47 23.06
CA MET A 83 16.95 12.55 23.12
C MET A 83 16.84 13.38 24.41
N ALA A 84 15.62 13.54 24.94
CA ALA A 84 15.35 14.15 26.24
C ALA A 84 15.65 13.20 27.43
N LYS A 85 16.16 11.99 27.15
CA LYS A 85 16.49 10.95 28.15
C LYS A 85 15.30 10.57 29.04
N VAL A 86 14.07 10.63 28.50
CA VAL A 86 12.87 10.16 29.19
C VAL A 86 13.02 8.66 29.46
N ARG A 87 12.78 8.24 30.71
CA ARG A 87 12.87 6.83 31.15
C ARG A 87 11.51 6.16 31.30
N GLU A 88 10.43 6.89 31.08
CA GLU A 88 9.07 6.37 31.20
C GLU A 88 8.78 5.35 30.10
N VAL A 89 8.74 4.08 30.50
CA VAL A 89 8.65 2.97 29.55
C VAL A 89 7.30 2.93 28.83
N TYR A 90 6.22 3.31 29.52
CA TYR A 90 4.86 3.28 28.96
C TYR A 90 4.71 4.25 27.78
N SER A 91 5.18 5.49 27.91
CA SER A 91 5.11 6.48 26.81
C SER A 91 5.91 6.02 25.60
N LEU A 92 7.17 5.59 25.83
CA LEU A 92 8.04 5.10 24.76
C LEU A 92 7.44 3.88 24.07
N SER A 93 6.88 2.93 24.82
CA SER A 93 6.21 1.73 24.30
C SER A 93 4.98 2.10 23.48
N PHE A 94 4.15 3.00 24.00
CA PHE A 94 2.94 3.47 23.33
C PHE A 94 3.28 4.04 21.95
N PHE A 95 4.21 4.99 21.87
CA PHE A 95 4.60 5.61 20.61
C PHE A 95 5.19 4.60 19.62
N LEU A 96 5.94 3.60 20.10
CA LEU A 96 6.48 2.56 19.24
C LEU A 96 5.40 1.62 18.69
N LEU A 97 4.61 1.02 19.57
CA LEU A 97 3.65 0.00 19.18
C LEU A 97 2.53 0.59 18.32
N PHE A 98 1.98 1.74 18.71
CA PHE A 98 1.00 2.43 17.87
C PHE A 98 1.62 2.99 16.59
N GLY A 99 2.87 3.48 16.63
CA GLY A 99 3.60 3.90 15.43
C GLY A 99 3.66 2.76 14.40
N PHE A 100 4.00 1.56 14.85
CA PHE A 100 3.97 0.35 14.02
C PHE A 100 2.58 -0.05 13.55
N GLY A 101 1.59 -0.02 14.45
CA GLY A 101 0.20 -0.31 14.12
C GLY A 101 -0.30 0.59 12.99
N PHE A 102 0.01 1.89 13.05
CA PHE A 102 -0.32 2.83 11.98
C PHE A 102 0.42 2.56 10.68
N PHE A 103 1.70 2.17 10.71
CA PHE A 103 2.40 1.74 9.50
C PHE A 103 1.72 0.55 8.85
N ILE A 104 1.55 -0.57 9.57
CA ILE A 104 0.89 -1.77 9.01
C ILE A 104 -0.52 -1.43 8.51
N SER A 105 -1.28 -0.64 9.28
CA SER A 105 -2.61 -0.19 8.87
C SER A 105 -2.58 0.59 7.56
N ALA A 106 -1.62 1.51 7.38
CA ALA A 106 -1.46 2.26 6.14
C ALA A 106 -1.24 1.33 4.93
N TYR A 107 -0.45 0.26 5.08
CA TYR A 107 -0.25 -0.73 4.02
C TYR A 107 -1.53 -1.48 3.67
N LEU A 108 -2.30 -1.88 4.68
CA LEU A 108 -3.57 -2.57 4.50
C LEU A 108 -4.61 -1.65 3.81
N PHE A 109 -4.67 -0.36 4.18
CA PHE A 109 -5.55 0.61 3.52
C PHE A 109 -5.17 0.88 2.06
N ILE A 110 -3.89 0.78 1.70
CA ILE A 110 -3.51 0.85 0.29
C ILE A 110 -3.95 -0.40 -0.49
N LEU A 111 -3.89 -1.59 0.12
CA LEU A 111 -4.48 -2.79 -0.50
C LEU A 111 -5.99 -2.60 -0.74
N LEU A 112 -6.72 -1.98 0.20
CA LEU A 112 -8.12 -1.60 -0.02
C LEU A 112 -8.29 -0.65 -1.21
N ALA A 113 -7.45 0.37 -1.30
CA ALA A 113 -7.46 1.30 -2.43
C ALA A 113 -7.22 0.57 -3.77
N TRP A 114 -6.35 -0.42 -3.80
CA TRP A 114 -6.11 -1.24 -5.00
C TRP A 114 -7.31 -2.13 -5.32
N CYS A 115 -7.93 -2.74 -4.32
CA CYS A 115 -9.17 -3.47 -4.51
C CYS A 115 -10.27 -2.61 -5.11
N ASP A 116 -10.40 -1.34 -4.69
CA ASP A 116 -11.35 -0.38 -5.29
C ASP A 116 -11.04 -0.10 -6.75
N ILE A 117 -9.77 0.19 -7.07
CA ILE A 117 -9.32 0.44 -8.45
C ILE A 117 -9.62 -0.77 -9.34
N ILE A 118 -9.33 -1.98 -8.85
CA ILE A 118 -9.58 -3.23 -9.57
C ILE A 118 -11.07 -3.42 -9.84
N THR A 119 -11.92 -3.20 -8.83
CA THR A 119 -13.38 -3.33 -9.01
C THR A 119 -13.95 -2.31 -10.01
N ALA A 120 -13.30 -1.15 -10.17
CA ALA A 120 -13.72 -0.13 -11.14
C ALA A 120 -13.33 -0.47 -12.60
N VAL A 121 -12.38 -1.39 -12.82
CA VAL A 121 -11.80 -1.69 -14.15
C VAL A 121 -12.56 -2.82 -14.88
N ASN A 122 -13.72 -3.27 -14.39
CA ASN A 122 -14.54 -4.34 -14.99
C ASN A 122 -13.74 -5.61 -15.34
N PHE A 123 -12.92 -6.10 -14.41
CA PHE A 123 -12.24 -7.40 -14.55
C PHE A 123 -13.23 -8.58 -14.59
N SER A 124 -12.70 -9.79 -14.82
CA SER A 124 -13.49 -11.03 -14.88
C SER A 124 -14.52 -11.17 -13.74
N LYS A 125 -15.68 -11.79 -14.04
CA LYS A 125 -16.76 -12.01 -13.07
C LYS A 125 -16.30 -12.71 -11.79
N THR A 126 -15.30 -13.60 -11.92
CA THR A 126 -14.69 -14.31 -10.77
C THR A 126 -13.98 -13.34 -9.82
N ILE A 127 -13.15 -12.44 -10.36
CA ILE A 127 -12.44 -11.41 -9.59
C ILE A 127 -13.45 -10.51 -8.87
N GLN A 128 -14.49 -10.07 -9.57
CA GLN A 128 -15.53 -9.21 -8.98
C GLN A 128 -16.25 -9.86 -7.79
N ARG A 129 -16.39 -11.20 -7.78
CA ARG A 129 -17.03 -11.94 -6.66
C ARG A 129 -16.12 -12.09 -5.44
N VAL A 130 -14.81 -12.26 -5.65
CA VAL A 130 -13.84 -12.52 -4.56
C VAL A 130 -13.43 -11.23 -3.84
N PHE A 131 -13.29 -10.13 -4.57
CA PHE A 131 -12.76 -8.87 -4.03
C PHE A 131 -13.55 -8.25 -2.88
N PRO A 132 -14.90 -8.27 -2.87
CA PRO A 132 -15.68 -7.84 -1.71
C PRO A 132 -15.31 -8.60 -0.44
N GLY A 133 -15.07 -9.91 -0.53
CA GLY A 133 -14.59 -10.73 0.58
C GLY A 133 -13.23 -10.28 1.08
N ILE A 134 -12.27 -10.08 0.17
CA ILE A 134 -10.92 -9.58 0.50
C ILE A 134 -10.99 -8.22 1.21
N LYS A 135 -11.84 -7.29 0.75
CA LYS A 135 -12.00 -5.98 1.39
C LYS A 135 -12.44 -6.13 2.85
N TRP A 136 -13.46 -6.94 3.12
CA TRP A 136 -13.92 -7.20 4.49
C TRP A 136 -12.84 -7.85 5.35
N THR A 137 -12.09 -8.82 4.81
CA THR A 137 -10.97 -9.43 5.52
C THR A 137 -9.92 -8.40 5.91
N ILE A 138 -9.54 -7.48 5.01
CA ILE A 138 -8.55 -6.44 5.31
C ILE A 138 -9.06 -5.47 6.40
N ILE A 139 -10.34 -5.11 6.38
CA ILE A 139 -10.95 -4.26 7.41
C ILE A 139 -10.92 -4.97 8.78
N ILE A 140 -11.33 -6.24 8.82
CA ILE A 140 -11.32 -7.05 10.05
C ILE A 140 -9.89 -7.19 10.59
N LEU A 141 -8.91 -7.46 9.74
CA LEU A 141 -7.50 -7.53 10.13
C LEU A 141 -6.99 -6.22 10.74
N ASN A 142 -7.42 -5.06 10.22
CA ASN A 142 -7.08 -3.76 10.83
C ASN A 142 -7.70 -3.59 12.23
N ILE A 143 -8.96 -3.99 12.41
CA ILE A 143 -9.62 -3.92 13.71
C ILE A 143 -8.89 -4.81 14.72
N ILE A 144 -8.58 -6.06 14.33
CA ILE A 144 -7.82 -7.00 15.15
C ILE A 144 -6.42 -6.45 15.50
N LEU A 145 -5.75 -5.79 14.54
CA LEU A 145 -4.44 -5.17 14.77
C LEU A 145 -4.48 -4.16 15.94
N PHE A 146 -5.43 -3.23 15.93
CA PHE A 146 -5.53 -2.21 16.98
C PHE A 146 -6.03 -2.76 18.31
N ILE A 147 -6.98 -3.71 18.29
CA ILE A 147 -7.39 -4.41 19.52
C ILE A 147 -6.19 -5.15 20.13
N GLY A 148 -5.40 -5.84 19.29
CA GLY A 148 -4.18 -6.51 19.71
C GLY A 148 -3.18 -5.57 20.37
N TRP A 149 -2.97 -4.36 19.82
CA TRP A 149 -2.09 -3.37 20.43
C TRP A 149 -2.59 -2.80 21.75
N ILE A 150 -3.90 -2.57 21.88
CA ILE A 150 -4.50 -2.14 23.16
C ILE A 150 -4.26 -3.20 24.22
N ILE A 151 -4.48 -4.48 23.90
CA ILE A 151 -4.23 -5.60 24.81
C ILE A 151 -2.73 -5.72 25.15
N ALA A 152 -1.86 -5.58 24.14
CA ALA A 152 -0.40 -5.63 24.32
C ALA A 152 0.11 -4.57 25.29
N MET A 153 -0.45 -3.36 25.23
CA MET A 153 -0.13 -2.26 26.15
C MET A 153 -0.70 -2.50 27.56
N ALA A 154 -1.89 -3.10 27.67
CA ALA A 154 -2.53 -3.36 28.96
C ALA A 154 -1.84 -4.48 29.76
N ILE A 155 -1.39 -5.54 29.09
CA ILE A 155 -0.80 -6.72 29.73
C ILE A 155 0.74 -6.65 29.78
N TRP A 156 1.34 -5.64 29.14
CA TRP A 156 2.79 -5.53 28.93
C TRP A 156 3.35 -6.72 28.16
N TRP A 157 3.16 -6.72 26.84
CA TRP A 157 3.69 -7.79 25.99
C TRP A 157 5.22 -7.88 26.04
N PRO A 158 5.78 -9.08 26.22
CA PRO A 158 7.22 -9.26 26.10
C PRO A 158 7.67 -8.99 24.66
N PHE A 159 8.92 -8.55 24.48
CA PHE A 159 9.44 -8.14 23.18
C PHE A 159 9.33 -9.23 22.10
N TRP A 160 9.49 -10.50 22.48
CA TRP A 160 9.40 -11.64 21.55
C TRP A 160 7.99 -11.82 20.99
N MET A 161 6.95 -11.64 21.80
CA MET A 161 5.55 -11.66 21.35
C MET A 161 5.28 -10.53 20.38
N THR A 162 5.74 -9.32 20.73
CA THR A 162 5.62 -8.14 19.86
C THR A 162 6.28 -8.38 18.51
N ASN A 163 7.49 -8.92 18.48
CA ASN A 163 8.22 -9.21 17.26
C ASN A 163 7.55 -10.30 16.40
N ILE A 164 7.05 -11.38 17.01
CA ILE A 164 6.30 -12.43 16.30
C ILE A 164 5.02 -11.84 15.69
N PHE A 165 4.29 -11.03 16.46
CA PHE A 165 3.07 -10.37 16.00
C PHE A 165 3.35 -9.43 14.82
N LEU A 166 4.40 -8.60 14.92
CA LEU A 166 4.86 -7.75 13.80
C LEU A 166 5.30 -8.58 12.60
N GLY A 167 6.03 -9.68 12.82
CA GLY A 167 6.47 -10.59 11.77
C GLY A 167 5.30 -11.21 11.01
N PHE A 168 4.25 -11.65 11.73
CA PHE A 168 3.02 -12.20 11.16
C PHE A 168 2.31 -11.17 10.27
N TYR A 169 2.12 -9.94 10.75
CA TYR A 169 1.50 -8.88 9.93
C TYR A 169 2.38 -8.48 8.74
N GLY A 170 3.70 -8.37 8.91
CA GLY A 170 4.63 -8.12 7.81
C GLY A 170 4.56 -9.19 6.72
N PHE A 171 4.41 -10.46 7.14
CA PHE A 171 4.26 -11.58 6.22
C PHE A 171 2.92 -11.53 5.48
N GLY A 172 1.83 -11.26 6.22
CA GLY A 172 0.50 -11.06 5.64
C GLY A 172 0.45 -9.92 4.62
N VAL A 173 1.10 -8.79 4.92
CA VAL A 173 1.28 -7.68 3.97
C VAL A 173 2.06 -8.14 2.74
N SER A 174 3.16 -8.86 2.91
CA SER A 174 3.96 -9.39 1.80
C SER A 174 3.11 -10.27 0.86
N ILE A 175 2.35 -11.22 1.41
CA ILE A 175 1.45 -12.07 0.63
C ILE A 175 0.38 -11.24 -0.06
N GLY A 176 -0.28 -10.32 0.66
CA GLY A 176 -1.36 -9.50 0.12
C GLY A 176 -0.92 -8.69 -1.09
N TYR A 177 0.22 -7.99 -1.00
CA TYR A 177 0.78 -7.24 -2.12
C TYR A 177 1.24 -8.16 -3.26
N LEU A 178 1.88 -9.30 -2.95
CA LEU A 178 2.32 -10.24 -3.98
C LEU A 178 1.12 -10.79 -4.79
N VAL A 179 0.09 -11.28 -4.11
CA VAL A 179 -1.09 -11.88 -4.75
C VAL A 179 -1.88 -10.82 -5.53
N ILE A 180 -2.21 -9.69 -4.92
CA ILE A 180 -2.98 -8.63 -5.60
C ILE A 180 -2.16 -8.03 -6.75
N GLY A 181 -0.87 -7.76 -6.54
CA GLY A 181 0.04 -7.25 -7.57
C GLY A 181 0.17 -8.20 -8.77
N LEU A 182 0.27 -9.51 -8.51
CA LEU A 182 0.31 -10.53 -9.56
C LEU A 182 -1.00 -10.61 -10.34
N ILE A 183 -2.16 -10.57 -9.65
CA ILE A 183 -3.48 -10.55 -10.30
C ILE A 183 -3.60 -9.31 -11.21
N ILE A 184 -3.23 -8.12 -10.71
CA ILE A 184 -3.24 -6.88 -11.51
C ILE A 184 -2.35 -7.05 -12.75
N TRP A 185 -1.14 -7.59 -12.58
CA TRP A 185 -0.19 -7.77 -13.68
C TRP A 185 -0.70 -8.74 -14.75
N LEU A 186 -1.23 -9.89 -14.34
CA LEU A 186 -1.76 -10.90 -15.27
C LEU A 186 -2.96 -10.38 -16.05
N GLU A 187 -3.92 -9.75 -15.38
CA GLU A 187 -5.09 -9.18 -16.05
C GLU A 187 -4.70 -8.01 -16.95
N PHE A 188 -3.74 -7.19 -16.52
CA PHE A 188 -3.22 -6.11 -17.34
C PHE A 188 -2.55 -6.64 -18.62
N LYS A 189 -1.74 -7.70 -18.52
CA LYS A 189 -1.08 -8.32 -19.68
C LYS A 189 -2.10 -8.80 -20.73
N LYS A 190 -3.18 -9.45 -20.29
CA LYS A 190 -4.26 -9.91 -21.18
C LYS A 190 -4.90 -8.74 -21.94
N VAL A 191 -5.16 -7.62 -21.26
CA VAL A 191 -5.79 -6.44 -21.88
C VAL A 191 -4.83 -5.68 -22.80
N SER A 192 -3.54 -5.61 -22.45
CA SER A 192 -2.55 -4.92 -23.28
C SER A 192 -2.31 -5.62 -24.62
N ASP A 193 -2.35 -6.95 -24.64
CA ASP A 193 -2.13 -7.73 -25.85
C ASP A 193 -3.26 -7.52 -26.87
N ILE A 194 -4.48 -7.23 -26.41
CA ILE A 194 -5.67 -7.00 -27.27
C ILE A 194 -5.76 -5.55 -27.76
N SER A 195 -5.28 -4.57 -26.98
CA SER A 195 -5.57 -3.13 -27.19
C SER A 195 -4.37 -2.29 -27.64
N ALA A 196 -3.37 -2.92 -28.27
CA ALA A 196 -2.02 -2.39 -28.50
C ALA A 196 -1.89 -1.06 -29.29
N HIS A 197 -2.96 -0.53 -29.90
CA HIS A 197 -2.86 0.58 -30.86
C HIS A 197 -3.49 1.92 -30.41
N GLY A 198 -3.44 2.29 -29.13
CA GLY A 198 -3.97 3.59 -28.66
C GLY A 198 -3.07 4.36 -27.67
N GLN A 199 -3.02 5.70 -27.78
CA GLN A 199 -2.36 6.57 -26.79
C GLN A 199 -2.89 6.35 -25.36
N LEU A 200 -4.18 6.04 -25.23
CA LEU A 200 -4.81 5.73 -23.95
C LEU A 200 -4.28 4.42 -23.34
N ALA A 201 -4.06 3.38 -24.16
CA ALA A 201 -3.48 2.12 -23.71
C ALA A 201 -2.05 2.33 -23.18
N LYS A 202 -1.27 3.19 -23.84
CA LYS A 202 0.07 3.60 -23.37
C LYS A 202 0.03 4.29 -22.01
N ALA A 203 -0.93 5.19 -21.78
CA ALA A 203 -1.07 5.87 -20.49
C ALA A 203 -1.44 4.89 -19.36
N THR A 204 -2.36 3.96 -19.62
CA THR A 204 -2.73 2.91 -18.66
C THR A 204 -1.56 1.97 -18.38
N TYR A 205 -0.79 1.60 -19.42
CA TYR A 205 0.41 0.78 -19.28
C TYR A 205 1.44 1.42 -18.34
N ILE A 206 1.72 2.71 -18.50
CA ILE A 206 2.67 3.42 -17.64
C ILE A 206 2.20 3.40 -16.18
N ARG A 207 0.90 3.61 -15.93
CA ARG A 207 0.32 3.55 -14.58
C ARG A 207 0.40 2.15 -13.98
N MET A 208 0.03 1.13 -14.73
CA MET A 208 0.06 -0.27 -14.25
C MET A 208 1.48 -0.75 -14.00
N LYS A 209 2.45 -0.36 -14.84
CA LYS A 209 3.87 -0.61 -14.60
C LYS A 209 4.36 0.05 -13.31
N ALA A 210 3.88 1.26 -13.00
CA ALA A 210 4.21 1.92 -11.74
C ALA A 210 3.61 1.18 -10.52
N VAL A 211 2.36 0.70 -10.62
CA VAL A 211 1.71 -0.11 -9.57
C VAL A 211 2.45 -1.43 -9.36
N ALA A 212 2.80 -2.14 -10.43
CA ALA A 212 3.56 -3.39 -10.34
C ALA A 212 4.94 -3.17 -9.71
N ARG A 213 5.65 -2.10 -10.08
CA ARG A 213 6.93 -1.73 -9.47
C ARG A 213 6.78 -1.42 -7.98
N LEU A 214 5.76 -0.66 -7.60
CA LEU A 214 5.44 -0.37 -6.20
C LEU A 214 5.18 -1.67 -5.43
N SER A 215 4.41 -2.60 -6.01
CA SER A 215 4.15 -3.91 -5.40
C SER A 215 5.44 -4.68 -5.12
N VAL A 216 6.37 -4.73 -6.08
CA VAL A 216 7.65 -5.44 -5.90
C VAL A 216 8.48 -4.82 -4.77
N VAL A 217 8.59 -3.49 -4.73
CA VAL A 217 9.37 -2.80 -3.68
C VAL A 217 8.75 -3.02 -2.30
N VAL A 218 7.41 -2.94 -2.19
CA VAL A 218 6.69 -3.23 -0.95
C VAL A 218 6.89 -4.68 -0.51
N VAL A 219 6.77 -5.65 -1.41
CA VAL A 219 6.98 -7.08 -1.08
C VAL A 219 8.39 -7.32 -0.57
N ILE A 220 9.42 -6.80 -1.26
CA ILE A 220 10.82 -6.98 -0.83
C ILE A 220 11.04 -6.39 0.56
N THR A 221 10.60 -5.14 0.77
CA THR A 221 10.80 -4.46 2.06
C THR A 221 9.99 -5.10 3.19
N ALA A 222 8.78 -5.60 2.92
CA ALA A 222 7.96 -6.33 3.87
C ALA A 222 8.59 -7.68 4.25
N ILE A 223 9.18 -8.41 3.29
CA ILE A 223 9.91 -9.66 3.56
C ILE A 223 11.14 -9.40 4.42
N ILE A 224 11.93 -8.37 4.09
CA ILE A 224 13.09 -7.96 4.91
C ILE A 224 12.63 -7.60 6.32
N PHE A 225 11.52 -6.88 6.45
CA PHE A 225 10.89 -6.57 7.74
C PHE A 225 10.49 -7.82 8.52
N THR A 226 9.78 -8.76 7.91
CA THR A 226 9.39 -10.02 8.55
C THR A 226 10.60 -10.82 9.01
N ILE A 227 11.59 -11.03 8.12
CA ILE A 227 12.80 -11.78 8.46
C ILE A 227 13.51 -11.12 9.63
N ALA A 228 13.70 -9.79 9.58
CA ALA A 228 14.35 -9.06 10.65
C ALA A 228 13.62 -9.21 11.99
N MET A 229 12.29 -9.00 12.03
CA MET A 229 11.51 -9.12 13.26
C MET A 229 11.55 -10.54 13.83
N VAL A 230 11.39 -11.57 12.99
CA VAL A 230 11.42 -12.98 13.43
C VAL A 230 12.82 -13.38 13.88
N SER A 231 13.87 -13.08 13.11
CA SER A 231 15.25 -13.39 13.48
C SER A 231 15.66 -12.71 14.78
N MET A 232 15.22 -11.46 14.99
CA MET A 232 15.51 -10.70 16.22
C MET A 232 14.82 -11.23 17.47
N THR A 233 13.76 -12.03 17.33
CA THR A 233 13.16 -12.77 18.43
C THR A 233 14.11 -13.84 18.97
N TYR A 234 14.88 -14.48 18.09
CA TYR A 234 15.79 -15.57 18.45
C TYR A 234 17.23 -15.11 18.70
N TRP A 235 17.54 -13.85 18.41
CA TRP A 235 18.87 -13.26 18.65
C TRP A 235 18.81 -12.18 19.74
N PRO A 236 18.72 -12.59 21.02
CA PRO A 236 18.84 -11.67 22.13
C PRO A 236 20.23 -11.01 22.19
N ALA A 237 20.26 -9.73 22.58
CA ALA A 237 21.53 -9.04 22.82
C ALA A 237 22.15 -9.52 24.13
N LEU A 238 23.43 -9.93 24.10
CA LEU A 238 24.14 -10.43 25.28
C LEU A 238 24.99 -9.36 25.98
N ASN A 239 25.15 -8.18 25.36
CA ASN A 239 25.89 -7.04 25.89
C ASN A 239 25.41 -5.72 25.27
N ASP A 240 25.86 -4.59 25.81
CA ASP A 240 25.46 -3.25 25.37
C ASP A 240 25.73 -2.99 23.89
N LYS A 241 26.93 -3.35 23.42
CA LYS A 241 27.31 -3.16 22.01
C LYS A 241 26.40 -3.94 21.07
N GLN A 242 26.02 -5.16 21.44
CA GLN A 242 25.06 -5.97 20.68
C GLN A 242 23.66 -5.39 20.78
N HIS A 243 23.27 -4.82 21.92
CA HIS A 243 21.97 -4.19 22.11
C HIS A 243 21.80 -2.97 21.20
N ILE A 244 22.80 -2.08 21.15
CA ILE A 244 22.77 -0.93 20.23
C ILE A 244 22.70 -1.39 18.77
N ARG A 245 23.49 -2.41 18.38
CA ARG A 245 23.41 -2.99 17.02
C ARG A 245 22.03 -3.55 16.72
N TRP A 246 21.43 -4.26 17.67
CA TRP A 246 20.10 -4.81 17.56
C TRP A 246 19.06 -3.70 17.34
N LEU A 247 19.11 -2.62 18.14
CA LEU A 247 18.23 -1.46 17.98
C LEU A 247 18.38 -0.80 16.60
N PHE A 248 19.62 -0.57 16.17
CA PHE A 248 19.91 0.01 14.86
C PHE A 248 19.35 -0.84 13.73
N ILE A 249 19.65 -2.14 13.69
CA ILE A 249 19.15 -3.04 12.63
C ILE A 249 17.62 -3.04 12.65
N ASN A 250 17.00 -3.13 13.82
CA ASN A 250 15.55 -3.15 13.94
C ASN A 250 14.96 -1.90 13.30
N ARG A 251 15.42 -0.71 13.69
CA ARG A 251 14.91 0.57 13.19
C ARG A 251 15.27 0.87 11.74
N VAL A 252 16.43 0.43 11.24
CA VAL A 252 16.75 0.55 9.80
C VAL A 252 15.69 -0.16 8.99
N VAL A 253 15.30 -1.37 9.41
CA VAL A 253 14.31 -2.15 8.65
C VAL A 253 12.91 -1.52 8.76
N VAL A 254 12.54 -0.95 9.91
CA VAL A 254 11.30 -0.14 10.04
C VAL A 254 11.33 1.08 9.11
N ALA A 255 12.44 1.80 9.07
CA ALA A 255 12.60 2.96 8.22
C ALA A 255 12.49 2.56 6.75
N LEU A 256 13.18 1.50 6.32
CA LEU A 256 13.08 0.96 4.96
C LEU A 256 11.64 0.59 4.59
N PHE A 257 10.93 -0.06 5.50
CA PHE A 257 9.52 -0.35 5.35
C PHE A 257 8.75 0.96 5.14
N ASN A 258 8.71 1.87 6.11
CA ASN A 258 8.02 3.16 6.00
C ASN A 258 8.35 3.95 4.71
N TYR A 259 9.62 4.04 4.32
CA TYR A 259 10.05 4.75 3.12
C TYR A 259 9.67 4.06 1.81
N ALA A 260 9.46 2.74 1.79
CA ALA A 260 8.98 2.05 0.59
C ALA A 260 7.67 2.64 0.09
N MET A 261 6.76 2.97 1.01
CA MET A 261 5.48 3.58 0.67
C MET A 261 5.63 5.05 0.30
N LEU A 262 6.46 5.81 1.01
CA LEU A 262 6.70 7.20 0.64
C LEU A 262 7.32 7.31 -0.75
N VAL A 263 8.38 6.57 -1.05
CA VAL A 263 9.09 6.70 -2.34
C VAL A 263 8.23 6.22 -3.50
N CYS A 264 7.52 5.10 -3.35
CA CYS A 264 6.82 4.48 -4.45
C CYS A 264 5.38 4.99 -4.65
N TRP A 265 4.75 5.54 -3.61
CA TRP A 265 3.43 6.16 -3.74
C TRP A 265 3.56 7.62 -4.16
N LYS A 266 3.31 7.93 -5.43
CA LYS A 266 3.14 9.33 -5.85
C LYS A 266 1.67 9.74 -5.70
N PRO A 267 1.37 10.89 -5.07
CA PRO A 267 0.03 11.42 -5.05
C PRO A 267 -0.42 11.73 -6.49
N THR A 268 -1.51 11.11 -6.94
CA THR A 268 -2.14 11.43 -8.22
C THR A 268 -2.95 12.72 -8.08
N ASN A 269 -2.76 13.68 -8.98
CA ASN A 269 -3.59 14.88 -9.02
C ASN A 269 -4.96 14.57 -9.64
N ASP A 270 -6.05 15.06 -9.03
CA ASP A 270 -7.43 14.83 -9.50
C ASP A 270 -7.65 15.23 -10.98
N LYS A 271 -6.96 16.28 -11.44
CA LYS A 271 -7.02 16.74 -12.83
C LYS A 271 -6.60 15.65 -13.82
N ASP A 272 -5.65 14.79 -13.44
CA ASP A 272 -5.14 13.71 -14.28
C ASP A 272 -6.04 12.46 -14.23
N MET A 273 -6.83 12.29 -13.17
CA MET A 273 -7.82 11.21 -13.06
C MET A 273 -9.09 11.52 -13.84
N GLN A 274 -9.66 12.72 -13.68
CA GLN A 274 -10.91 13.10 -14.36
C GLN A 274 -10.77 13.06 -15.88
N LYS A 275 -9.64 13.54 -16.43
CA LYS A 275 -9.41 13.58 -17.88
C LYS A 275 -9.24 12.18 -18.50
N SER A 276 -8.79 11.20 -17.72
CA SER A 276 -8.49 9.84 -18.18
C SER A 276 -9.65 8.85 -18.00
N GLY A 277 -10.47 9.03 -16.97
CA GLY A 277 -11.53 8.08 -16.61
C GLY A 277 -12.75 8.13 -17.55
N SER A 278 -13.17 9.33 -17.96
CA SER A 278 -14.34 9.50 -18.85
C SER A 278 -14.11 8.89 -20.23
N ALA A 279 -12.92 9.10 -20.80
CA ALA A 279 -12.56 8.55 -22.11
C ALA A 279 -12.42 7.02 -22.09
N TRP A 280 -11.94 6.45 -20.98
CA TRP A 280 -11.75 5.00 -20.85
C TRP A 280 -13.06 4.26 -20.60
N SER A 281 -13.92 4.76 -19.71
CA SER A 281 -15.24 4.15 -19.44
C SER A 281 -16.12 4.13 -20.70
N ALA A 282 -16.13 5.20 -21.50
CA ALA A 282 -16.85 5.23 -22.76
C ALA A 282 -16.32 4.21 -23.77
N LYS A 283 -14.99 4.06 -23.89
CA LYS A 283 -14.39 3.12 -24.84
C LYS A 283 -14.53 1.66 -24.41
N MET A 284 -14.44 1.37 -23.12
CA MET A 284 -14.57 0.00 -22.60
C MET A 284 -16.02 -0.49 -22.65
N LYS A 285 -17.00 0.40 -22.49
CA LYS A 285 -18.43 0.09 -22.71
C LYS A 285 -18.73 -0.30 -24.17
N ASN A 286 -17.95 0.21 -25.12
CA ASN A 286 -18.08 -0.14 -26.54
C ASN A 286 -17.27 -1.39 -26.93
N MET A 287 -16.39 -1.88 -26.06
CA MET A 287 -15.69 -3.14 -26.23
C MET A 287 -16.43 -4.26 -25.48
N ASP A 288 -17.77 -4.22 -25.46
CA ASP A 288 -18.56 -5.36 -25.02
C ASP A 288 -17.98 -6.58 -25.76
N PHE A 289 -17.31 -7.42 -24.97
CA PHE A 289 -16.73 -8.65 -25.43
C PHE A 289 -17.90 -9.37 -26.05
N VAL A 290 -17.91 -9.43 -27.39
CA VAL A 290 -18.82 -10.27 -28.16
C VAL A 290 -18.65 -11.64 -27.55
N SER A 291 -19.52 -11.96 -26.60
CA SER A 291 -19.65 -13.29 -26.06
C SER A 291 -20.10 -14.07 -27.27
N GLY A 292 -19.14 -14.75 -27.90
CA GLY A 292 -19.43 -15.73 -28.93
C GLY A 292 -20.33 -16.79 -28.32
N GLU A 293 -21.63 -16.51 -28.28
CA GLU A 293 -22.62 -17.52 -28.54
C GLU A 293 -22.45 -17.88 -30.02
N ASP A 294 -21.51 -18.80 -30.27
CA ASP A 294 -21.63 -19.75 -31.38
C ASP A 294 -22.94 -20.53 -31.15
N LYS A 295 -24.05 -19.92 -31.56
CA LYS A 295 -25.38 -20.52 -31.55
C LYS A 295 -25.96 -20.53 -32.96
N THR A 296 -25.17 -20.90 -33.97
CA THR A 296 -25.74 -21.17 -35.30
C THR A 296 -24.80 -22.00 -36.16
N ILE A 297 -24.53 -23.26 -35.83
CA ILE A 297 -24.37 -24.31 -36.85
C ILE A 297 -24.88 -25.63 -36.30
N ALA A 298 -26.20 -25.84 -36.34
CA ALA A 298 -26.75 -27.16 -36.55
C ALA A 298 -28.15 -27.04 -37.15
N THR A 299 -28.39 -27.84 -38.19
CA THR A 299 -29.68 -28.16 -38.83
C THR A 299 -30.27 -27.11 -39.78
N ASN A 300 -29.91 -27.18 -41.07
CA ASN A 300 -30.75 -27.85 -42.09
C ASN A 300 -30.11 -27.73 -43.47
N ALA A 301 -29.61 -28.85 -43.97
CA ALA A 301 -29.48 -29.10 -45.39
C ALA A 301 -30.87 -29.35 -45.98
N MET A 302 -31.27 -28.60 -47.01
CA MET A 302 -32.02 -29.15 -48.14
C MET A 302 -31.98 -28.19 -49.32
N ASP A 303 -31.77 -28.79 -50.49
CA ASP A 303 -31.49 -28.21 -51.79
C ASP A 303 -32.56 -27.24 -52.31
N THR A 304 -32.16 -26.32 -53.21
CA THR A 304 -32.65 -26.23 -54.62
C THR A 304 -32.20 -24.89 -55.25
N GLU A 305 -31.21 -24.99 -56.14
CA GLU A 305 -31.15 -24.47 -57.52
C GLU A 305 -31.75 -23.11 -57.94
N THR A 306 -30.88 -22.34 -58.62
CA THR A 306 -31.08 -21.45 -59.81
C THR A 306 -31.85 -20.12 -59.71
N GLY A 307 -31.20 -19.07 -60.23
CA GLY A 307 -31.88 -17.88 -60.76
C GLY A 307 -31.07 -16.59 -60.75
N ALA A 308 -30.31 -16.34 -61.82
CA ALA A 308 -29.68 -15.05 -62.10
C ALA A 308 -30.73 -13.96 -62.35
N THR A 309 -30.54 -12.73 -61.82
CA THR A 309 -30.99 -11.50 -62.49
C THR A 309 -30.13 -10.31 -62.04
N PHE A 310 -29.76 -9.53 -63.05
CA PHE A 310 -28.89 -8.36 -63.07
C PHE A 310 -29.77 -7.11 -63.19
N THR A 311 -29.58 -6.08 -62.36
CA THR A 311 -30.06 -4.69 -62.58
C THR A 311 -29.23 -3.75 -61.69
N SER A 312 -28.33 -2.94 -62.27
CA SER A 312 -28.45 -1.47 -62.40
C SER A 312 -29.20 -0.83 -61.22
N GLY A 313 -28.58 -0.05 -60.33
CA GLY A 313 -27.82 1.16 -60.62
C GLY A 313 -28.69 2.33 -60.15
N GLU A 314 -28.33 2.98 -59.05
CA GLU A 314 -28.79 4.34 -58.77
C GLU A 314 -27.78 5.07 -57.89
N GLU A 315 -27.38 6.20 -58.45
CA GLU A 315 -26.43 7.21 -58.02
C GLU A 315 -27.18 8.18 -57.10
N GLN A 316 -26.65 8.50 -55.92
CA GLN A 316 -27.21 9.58 -55.10
C GLN A 316 -26.10 10.54 -54.67
N GLU A 317 -26.32 11.78 -55.09
CA GLU A 317 -25.52 12.99 -54.92
C GLU A 317 -25.25 13.39 -53.45
N PRO A 318 -24.20 14.20 -53.22
CA PRO A 318 -23.85 14.74 -51.92
C PRO A 318 -24.73 15.95 -51.53
N GLN A 319 -25.27 15.93 -50.30
CA GLN A 319 -25.91 17.11 -49.72
C GLN A 319 -24.87 18.09 -49.15
N GLU A 320 -24.82 19.27 -49.75
CA GLU A 320 -24.35 20.52 -49.16
C GLU A 320 -25.04 20.79 -47.81
N THR A 321 -24.27 21.18 -46.79
CA THR A 321 -24.83 21.94 -45.67
C THR A 321 -24.00 23.19 -45.40
N THR A 322 -24.76 24.28 -45.42
CA THR A 322 -24.40 25.68 -45.49
C THR A 322 -23.75 26.21 -44.22
N VAL A 323 -22.77 27.09 -44.43
CA VAL A 323 -22.17 27.97 -43.42
C VAL A 323 -23.19 29.04 -42.99
N SER A 324 -23.35 29.25 -41.67
CA SER A 324 -23.85 30.51 -41.13
C SER A 324 -22.97 30.92 -39.95
N GLY A 325 -22.16 31.95 -40.17
CA GLY A 325 -21.43 32.63 -39.12
C GLY A 325 -22.31 33.63 -38.38
N THR A 326 -21.88 33.97 -37.16
CA THR A 326 -22.25 35.22 -36.50
C THR A 326 -21.03 35.74 -35.75
N PRO A 327 -20.60 37.00 -35.95
CA PRO A 327 -19.60 37.65 -35.13
C PRO A 327 -20.28 38.32 -33.93
N ILE A 328 -19.65 38.27 -32.75
CA ILE A 328 -19.99 39.17 -31.64
C ILE A 328 -18.69 39.74 -31.06
N HIS A 329 -18.78 41.05 -30.84
CA HIS A 329 -17.82 42.06 -30.40
C HIS A 329 -16.92 41.73 -29.22
#